data_AF-A0A9E2UIL8-F1
#
_entry.id   AF-A0A9E2UIL8-F1
#
_cell.length_a   1.000
_cell.length_b   1.000
_cell.length_c   1.000
_cell.angle_alpha   90.00
_cell.angle_beta   90.00
_cell.angle_gamma   90.00
#
_symmetry.space_group_name_H-M   'P 1'
#
loop_
_entity.id
_entity.type
_entity.pdbx_description
1 polymer ?
#
loop_
_entity_poly.entity_id
_entity_poly.type
_entity_poly.pdbx_seq_one_letter_code
_entity_poly.pdbx_strand_id
1 'polypeptide(L)'
;GIEYNPGVGVDYWIWALLISGVGSTLTGINFVVTIIKRRAPGMTLMRMTPFTWTALCTSILMAFAFPALTVACGLLALDRLLGMHFFTNGQGGNMMNYVNLFWIWGHPEVYILILPAFGVFSEVAATFSKKRLFGYESLVYATAAIAIISFTVWLHHFFTMGSSANVNAFFGVTTMIIAVPTGVKVFNWLLTMYRGRITFHPAMLWTVGFIVTFVIGGMTGVMLAMPPADFQMHNTTFLVAHFHNMIIPGVLFGYLAGYMYWFPKAFGFKLNEPWGNAAFWFWMIGFYLAFMPLYVLGLMGMPRRMEHYNDPSWQPWLIAASVGAALIAIGILCLAVQVVVSMRDRRAAADGTGDPWDGRTLEWATSSPPPVYNFAVLPQVNDREPLLDMKERGVVFKKPSAYEDIEVPKNSAIGVVVGGLAFVLGFAMVWHIWWLAIVCGLAMWVALIVRSSDDDAEYVVPAGEVARLEDARYRAMATAVGGD
;
A
#
# COMPACT_ATOMS: atom_id res chain seq x y z
N GLY A 1 20.16 -25.26 -3.16
CA GLY A 1 20.49 -24.06 -3.96
C GLY A 1 20.62 -24.44 -5.41
N ILE A 2 21.79 -24.18 -6.01
CA ILE A 2 22.07 -24.48 -7.42
C ILE A 2 21.98 -25.97 -7.77
N GLU A 3 22.28 -26.87 -6.83
CA GLU A 3 22.19 -28.33 -7.01
C GLU A 3 20.77 -28.82 -7.35
N TYR A 4 19.75 -28.33 -6.66
CA TYR A 4 18.36 -28.74 -6.85
C TYR A 4 17.60 -27.89 -7.88
N ASN A 5 18.07 -26.67 -8.15
CA ASN A 5 17.49 -25.79 -9.16
C ASN A 5 18.64 -25.08 -9.91
N PRO A 6 19.25 -25.75 -10.90
CA PRO A 6 20.41 -25.24 -11.63
C PRO A 6 20.05 -24.15 -12.64
N GLY A 7 18.77 -23.97 -12.96
CA GLY A 7 18.32 -22.95 -13.90
C GLY A 7 18.40 -21.52 -13.33
N VAL A 8 18.32 -20.55 -14.24
CA VAL A 8 18.43 -19.11 -13.95
C VAL A 8 17.20 -18.50 -13.26
N GLY A 9 16.11 -19.26 -13.10
CA GLY A 9 14.84 -18.75 -12.55
C GLY A 9 14.97 -18.19 -11.13
N VAL A 10 15.79 -18.82 -10.28
CA VAL A 10 16.06 -18.31 -8.92
C VAL A 10 16.95 -17.07 -8.97
N ASP A 11 17.87 -16.98 -9.92
CA ASP A 11 18.73 -15.81 -10.07
C ASP A 11 17.91 -14.58 -10.49
N TYR A 12 16.92 -14.76 -11.38
CA TYR A 12 15.94 -13.71 -11.68
C TYR A 12 15.21 -13.22 -10.43
N TRP A 13 14.74 -14.15 -9.57
CA TRP A 13 14.06 -13.80 -8.32
C TRP A 13 14.97 -12.99 -7.38
N ILE A 14 16.23 -13.41 -7.23
CA ILE A 14 17.23 -12.74 -6.38
C ILE A 14 17.47 -11.30 -6.85
N TRP A 15 17.83 -11.11 -8.13
CA TRP A 15 18.22 -9.79 -8.63
C TRP A 15 17.03 -8.84 -8.77
N ALA A 16 15.84 -9.35 -9.12
CA ALA A 16 14.63 -8.53 -9.15
C ALA A 16 14.30 -7.96 -7.76
N LEU A 17 14.39 -8.78 -6.70
CA LEU A 17 14.12 -8.35 -5.34
C LEU A 17 15.22 -7.46 -4.76
N LEU A 18 16.50 -7.72 -5.04
CA LEU A 18 17.60 -6.87 -4.57
C LEU A 18 17.49 -5.45 -5.16
N ILE A 19 17.28 -5.34 -6.48
CA ILE A 19 17.17 -4.04 -7.15
C ILE A 19 15.93 -3.29 -6.68
N SER A 20 14.77 -3.96 -6.65
CA SER A 20 13.52 -3.37 -6.18
C SER A 20 13.61 -2.95 -4.70
N GLY A 21 14.21 -3.80 -3.86
CA GLY A 21 14.37 -3.59 -2.42
C GLY A 21 15.14 -2.32 -2.09
N VAL A 22 16.21 -2.00 -2.84
CA VAL A 22 16.94 -0.73 -2.69
C VAL A 22 16.00 0.46 -2.93
N GLY A 23 15.20 0.42 -3.99
CA GLY A 23 14.21 1.46 -4.29
C GLY A 23 13.16 1.61 -3.19
N SER A 24 12.66 0.50 -2.65
CA SER A 24 11.71 0.51 -1.53
C SER A 24 12.32 1.09 -0.25
N THR A 25 13.56 0.73 0.10
CA THR A 25 14.24 1.31 1.28
C THR A 25 14.41 2.83 1.13
N LEU A 26 14.86 3.30 -0.03
CA LEU A 26 15.01 4.74 -0.31
C LEU A 26 13.66 5.47 -0.24
N THR A 27 12.58 4.83 -0.71
CA THR A 27 11.21 5.38 -0.62
C THR A 27 10.77 5.53 0.83
N GLY A 28 11.01 4.53 1.67
CA GLY A 28 10.72 4.60 3.12
C GLY A 28 11.47 5.75 3.80
N ILE A 29 12.78 5.87 3.56
CA ILE A 29 13.59 6.97 4.12
C ILE A 29 13.05 8.33 3.66
N ASN A 30 12.73 8.48 2.38
CA ASN A 30 12.22 9.73 1.82
C ASN A 30 10.93 10.18 2.51
N PHE A 31 9.94 9.29 2.65
CA PHE A 31 8.67 9.64 3.28
C PHE A 31 8.79 9.88 4.79
N VAL A 32 9.65 9.17 5.51
CA VAL A 32 9.93 9.47 6.93
C VAL A 32 10.44 10.91 7.07
N VAL A 33 11.46 11.28 6.31
CA VAL A 33 12.05 12.63 6.37
C VAL A 33 11.01 13.68 5.98
N THR A 34 10.24 13.44 4.91
CA THR A 34 9.20 14.35 4.44
C THR A 34 8.13 14.59 5.50
N ILE A 35 7.55 13.54 6.09
CA ILE A 35 6.48 13.66 7.07
C ILE A 35 6.97 14.33 8.37
N ILE A 36 8.23 14.11 8.76
CA ILE A 36 8.76 14.70 9.99
C ILE A 36 9.20 16.16 9.79
N LYS A 37 9.84 16.48 8.65
CA LYS A 37 10.55 17.75 8.44
C LYS A 37 9.85 18.75 7.51
N ARG A 38 8.93 18.32 6.64
CA ARG A 38 8.30 19.15 5.61
C ARG A 38 6.79 19.37 5.84
N ARG A 39 6.36 19.42 7.10
CA ARG A 39 4.96 19.72 7.46
C ARG A 39 4.65 21.21 7.37
N ALA A 40 3.38 21.51 7.11
CA ALA A 40 2.86 22.87 7.18
C ALA A 40 2.97 23.45 8.60
N PRO A 41 3.20 24.77 8.76
CA PRO A 41 3.22 25.43 10.05
C PRO A 41 1.95 25.16 10.88
N GLY A 42 2.13 24.88 12.17
CA GLY A 42 1.04 24.55 13.11
C GLY A 42 0.56 23.08 13.07
N MET A 43 0.98 22.28 12.08
CA MET A 43 0.65 20.84 12.02
C MET A 43 1.59 20.02 12.91
N THR A 44 1.19 19.80 14.16
CA THR A 44 1.87 18.86 15.06
C THR A 44 1.64 17.40 14.61
N LEU A 45 2.41 16.44 15.16
CA LEU A 45 2.21 15.02 14.88
C LEU A 45 0.75 14.59 15.11
N MET A 46 0.15 14.99 16.23
CA MET A 46 -1.24 14.67 16.58
C MET A 46 -2.31 15.53 15.87
N ARG A 47 -1.90 16.25 14.81
CA ARG A 47 -2.78 16.97 13.87
C ARG A 47 -2.66 16.46 12.43
N MET A 48 -1.78 15.49 12.18
CA MET A 48 -1.67 14.85 10.87
C MET A 48 -2.91 14.00 10.58
N THR A 49 -3.24 13.82 9.31
CA THR A 49 -4.35 12.95 8.92
C THR A 49 -4.07 11.48 9.29
N PRO A 50 -5.11 10.65 9.49
CA PRO A 50 -4.94 9.20 9.64
C PRO A 50 -4.08 8.59 8.52
N PHE A 51 -4.29 8.98 7.26
CA PHE A 51 -3.49 8.48 6.15
C PHE A 51 -1.99 8.82 6.27
N THR A 52 -1.66 10.04 6.69
CA THR A 52 -0.24 10.43 6.87
C THR A 52 0.41 9.72 8.07
N TRP A 53 -0.34 9.40 9.12
CA TRP A 53 0.14 8.55 10.21
C TRP A 53 0.42 7.11 9.77
N THR A 54 -0.49 6.51 8.99
CA THR A 54 -0.25 5.15 8.49
C THR A 54 0.88 5.13 7.46
N ALA A 55 1.01 6.16 6.62
CA ALA A 55 2.14 6.33 5.71
C ALA A 55 3.47 6.47 6.47
N LEU A 56 3.53 7.22 7.57
CA LEU A 56 4.72 7.32 8.42
C LEU A 56 5.12 5.96 8.98
N CYS A 57 4.18 5.23 9.57
CA CYS A 57 4.44 3.90 10.12
C CYS A 57 4.91 2.93 9.03
N THR A 58 4.24 2.93 7.87
CA THR A 58 4.64 2.16 6.68
C THR A 58 6.07 2.47 6.26
N SER A 59 6.43 3.75 6.21
CA SER A 59 7.74 4.22 5.77
C SER A 59 8.85 3.80 6.74
N ILE A 60 8.55 3.81 8.04
CA ILE A 60 9.45 3.26 9.08
C ILE A 60 9.64 1.75 8.87
N LEU A 61 8.55 0.99 8.70
CA LEU A 61 8.64 -0.44 8.43
C LEU A 61 9.47 -0.73 7.17
N MET A 62 9.27 0.05 6.10
CA MET A 62 10.07 -0.09 4.87
C MET A 62 11.57 0.13 5.11
N ALA A 63 11.93 1.15 5.90
CA ALA A 63 13.33 1.45 6.19
C ALA A 63 14.02 0.35 7.01
N PHE A 64 13.30 -0.31 7.93
CA PHE A 64 13.89 -1.30 8.84
C PHE A 64 13.70 -2.77 8.41
N ALA A 65 12.66 -3.10 7.65
CA ALA A 65 12.37 -4.49 7.26
C ALA A 65 13.10 -4.92 5.98
N PHE A 66 13.20 -4.07 4.95
CA PHE A 66 13.85 -4.41 3.68
C PHE A 66 15.35 -4.77 3.78
N PRO A 67 16.13 -4.23 4.73
CA PRO A 67 17.49 -4.71 4.95
C PRO A 67 17.59 -6.21 5.22
N ALA A 68 16.62 -6.82 5.92
CA ALA A 68 16.62 -8.27 6.17
C ALA A 68 16.43 -9.08 4.88
N LEU A 69 15.53 -8.65 3.98
CA LEU A 69 15.39 -9.26 2.64
C LEU A 69 16.68 -9.10 1.82
N THR A 70 17.28 -7.92 1.87
CA THR A 70 18.52 -7.62 1.15
C THR A 70 19.64 -8.58 1.56
N VAL A 71 19.79 -8.82 2.86
CA VAL A 71 20.75 -9.79 3.39
C VAL A 71 20.37 -11.22 2.99
N ALA A 72 19.11 -11.63 3.15
CA ALA A 72 18.67 -12.98 2.79
C ALA A 72 18.91 -13.30 1.30
N CYS A 73 18.54 -12.39 0.40
CA CYS A 73 18.78 -12.51 -1.03
C CYS A 73 20.27 -12.44 -1.38
N GLY A 74 21.04 -11.55 -0.74
CA GLY A 74 22.48 -11.44 -0.94
C GLY A 74 23.23 -12.71 -0.55
N LEU A 75 22.94 -13.28 0.62
CA LEU A 75 23.51 -14.55 1.07
C LEU A 75 23.13 -15.71 0.14
N LEU A 76 21.88 -15.74 -0.34
CA LEU A 76 21.43 -16.75 -1.30
C LEU A 76 22.12 -16.60 -2.67
N ALA A 77 22.40 -15.36 -3.10
CA ALA A 77 23.17 -15.08 -4.30
C ALA A 77 24.61 -15.59 -4.17
N LEU A 78 25.24 -15.37 -3.01
CA LEU A 78 26.59 -15.85 -2.73
C LEU A 78 26.68 -17.39 -2.73
N ASP A 79 25.69 -18.07 -2.16
CA ASP A 79 25.59 -19.54 -2.21
C ASP A 79 25.49 -20.06 -3.65
N ARG A 80 24.79 -19.34 -4.53
CA ARG A 80 24.58 -19.75 -5.92
C ARG A 80 25.73 -19.38 -6.85
N LEU A 81 26.31 -18.19 -6.70
CA LEU A 81 27.30 -17.63 -7.63
C LEU A 81 28.74 -17.95 -7.23
N LEU A 82 29.04 -17.95 -5.93
CA LEU A 82 30.40 -18.09 -5.40
C LEU A 82 30.62 -19.41 -4.66
N GLY A 83 29.60 -20.29 -4.63
CA GLY A 83 29.69 -21.58 -3.96
C GLY A 83 29.84 -21.47 -2.44
N MET A 84 29.31 -20.39 -1.84
CA MET A 84 29.28 -20.25 -0.38
C MET A 84 28.29 -21.26 0.26
N HIS A 85 28.32 -21.34 1.60
CA HIS A 85 27.61 -22.36 2.36
C HIS A 85 26.75 -21.77 3.49
N PHE A 86 25.98 -20.71 3.21
CA PHE A 86 25.07 -20.10 4.18
C PHE A 86 23.85 -21.00 4.44
N PHE A 87 23.20 -21.49 3.37
CA PHE A 87 21.93 -22.21 3.44
C PHE A 87 21.99 -23.63 2.83
N THR A 88 23.19 -24.11 2.49
CA THR A 88 23.40 -25.45 1.92
C THR A 88 23.22 -26.56 2.96
N ASN A 89 22.90 -27.78 2.51
CA ASN A 89 22.79 -28.95 3.39
C ASN A 89 24.16 -29.47 3.86
N GLY A 90 25.19 -29.28 3.05
CA GLY A 90 26.57 -29.66 3.36
C GLY A 90 27.40 -28.50 3.89
N GLN A 91 28.61 -28.82 4.34
CA GLN A 91 29.67 -27.86 4.66
C GLN A 91 29.30 -26.84 5.76
N GLY A 92 28.37 -27.19 6.65
CA GLY A 92 27.99 -26.38 7.80
C GLY A 92 26.88 -25.35 7.56
N GLY A 93 26.28 -25.33 6.36
CA GLY A 93 25.14 -24.45 6.07
C GLY A 93 23.87 -24.80 6.85
N ASN A 94 22.98 -23.81 7.00
CA ASN A 94 21.72 -23.95 7.72
C ASN A 94 20.55 -23.37 6.93
N MET A 95 19.78 -24.23 6.27
CA MET A 95 18.60 -23.84 5.48
C MET A 95 17.49 -23.19 6.32
N MET A 96 17.38 -23.53 7.61
CA MET A 96 16.35 -22.94 8.49
C MET A 96 16.61 -21.46 8.76
N ASN A 97 17.88 -21.05 8.72
CA ASN A 97 18.23 -19.65 8.91
C ASN A 97 17.73 -18.76 7.75
N TYR A 98 17.66 -19.29 6.51
CA TYR A 98 17.03 -18.58 5.40
C TYR A 98 15.56 -18.26 5.71
N VAL A 99 14.81 -19.28 6.18
CA VAL A 99 13.39 -19.12 6.52
C VAL A 99 13.20 -18.07 7.60
N ASN A 100 14.04 -18.09 8.64
CA ASN A 100 14.02 -17.09 9.69
C ASN A 100 14.29 -15.67 9.14
N LEU A 101 15.39 -15.46 8.41
CA LEU A 101 15.76 -14.15 7.84
C LEU A 101 14.70 -13.62 6.88
N PHE A 102 14.15 -14.48 6.02
CA PHE A 102 13.13 -14.10 5.07
C PHE A 102 11.87 -13.62 5.80
N TRP A 103 11.41 -14.32 6.84
CA TRP A 103 10.19 -13.93 7.55
C TRP A 103 10.37 -12.73 8.47
N ILE A 104 11.59 -12.46 8.97
CA ILE A 104 11.91 -11.18 9.65
C ILE A 104 11.52 -9.99 8.75
N TRP A 105 11.66 -10.11 7.43
CA TRP A 105 11.12 -9.14 6.47
C TRP A 105 9.65 -9.40 6.13
N GLY A 106 9.30 -10.65 5.81
CA GLY A 106 8.02 -10.98 5.16
C GLY A 106 6.79 -10.71 6.03
N HIS A 107 6.91 -10.81 7.36
CA HIS A 107 5.78 -10.44 8.22
C HIS A 107 5.60 -8.92 8.38
N PRO A 108 6.65 -8.11 8.62
CA PRO A 108 6.52 -6.65 8.49
C PRO A 108 6.00 -6.19 7.13
N GLU A 109 6.38 -6.86 6.03
CA GLU A 109 5.92 -6.52 4.68
C GLU A 109 4.39 -6.54 4.55
N VAL A 110 3.70 -7.53 5.12
CA VAL A 110 2.23 -7.57 5.03
C VAL A 110 1.58 -6.36 5.73
N TYR A 111 2.25 -5.77 6.73
CA TYR A 111 1.81 -4.52 7.35
C TYR A 111 2.16 -3.29 6.53
N ILE A 112 3.29 -3.30 5.81
CA ILE A 112 3.64 -2.26 4.83
C ILE A 112 2.52 -2.11 3.78
N LEU A 113 1.89 -3.23 3.39
CA LEU A 113 0.76 -3.23 2.47
C LEU A 113 -0.55 -2.72 3.10
N ILE A 114 -0.90 -3.22 4.30
CA ILE A 114 -2.22 -2.96 4.90
C ILE A 114 -2.36 -1.58 5.55
N LEU A 115 -1.29 -1.02 6.12
CA LEU A 115 -1.37 0.23 6.87
C LEU A 115 -1.78 1.42 5.98
N PRO A 116 -1.25 1.62 4.76
CA PRO A 116 -1.72 2.68 3.87
C PRO A 116 -3.21 2.52 3.53
N ALA A 117 -3.66 1.29 3.23
CA ALA A 117 -5.07 0.99 2.95
C ALA A 117 -5.98 1.35 4.13
N PHE A 118 -5.56 1.06 5.37
CA PHE A 118 -6.25 1.52 6.58
C PHE A 118 -6.31 3.05 6.71
N GLY A 119 -5.29 3.76 6.24
CA GLY A 119 -5.31 5.21 6.12
C GLY A 119 -6.42 5.65 5.18
N VAL A 120 -6.48 5.06 3.97
CA VAL A 120 -7.50 5.35 2.97
C VAL A 120 -8.90 5.13 3.51
N PHE A 121 -9.19 3.98 4.12
CA PHE A 121 -10.51 3.71 4.70
C PHE A 121 -10.90 4.73 5.78
N SER A 122 -9.93 5.24 6.53
CA SER A 122 -10.19 6.27 7.55
C SER A 122 -10.64 7.59 6.91
N GLU A 123 -9.96 8.04 5.84
CA GLU A 123 -10.34 9.25 5.11
C GLU A 123 -11.71 9.08 4.43
N VAL A 124 -11.92 7.97 3.74
CA VAL A 124 -13.17 7.67 3.03
C VAL A 124 -14.35 7.59 4.00
N ALA A 125 -14.18 6.90 5.14
CA ALA A 125 -15.23 6.79 6.16
C ALA A 125 -15.60 8.16 6.75
N ALA A 126 -14.62 9.02 7.04
CA ALA A 126 -14.89 10.36 7.58
C ALA A 126 -15.58 11.28 6.55
N THR A 127 -15.09 11.29 5.30
CA THR A 127 -15.65 12.13 4.22
C THR A 127 -17.08 11.72 3.88
N PHE A 128 -17.31 10.45 3.51
CA PHE A 128 -18.63 10.02 3.06
C PHE A 128 -19.63 9.76 4.18
N SER A 129 -19.22 9.74 5.47
CA SER A 129 -20.15 9.77 6.61
C SER A 129 -20.45 11.19 7.11
N LYS A 130 -19.81 12.21 6.52
CA LYS A 130 -19.93 13.62 6.93
C LYS A 130 -19.72 13.83 8.43
N LYS A 131 -18.75 13.12 9.02
CA LYS A 131 -18.45 13.17 10.46
C LYS A 131 -16.94 13.14 10.68
N ARG A 132 -16.47 13.84 11.72
CA ARG A 132 -15.09 13.69 12.17
C ARG A 132 -14.80 12.24 12.56
N LEU A 133 -13.58 11.78 12.30
CA LEU A 133 -13.17 10.42 12.62
C LEU A 133 -13.26 10.14 14.12
N PHE A 134 -14.00 9.09 14.48
CA PHE A 134 -14.14 8.65 15.86
C PHE A 134 -12.84 8.00 16.35
N GLY A 135 -12.41 8.33 17.57
CA GLY A 135 -11.26 7.67 18.21
C GLY A 135 -9.93 7.90 17.49
N TYR A 136 -9.69 9.10 16.94
CA TYR A 136 -8.45 9.45 16.24
C TYR A 136 -7.18 9.06 17.01
N GLU A 137 -7.09 9.40 18.30
CA GLU A 137 -5.91 9.09 19.12
C GLU A 137 -5.71 7.57 19.26
N SER A 138 -6.78 6.84 19.52
CA SER A 138 -6.76 5.38 19.57
C SER A 138 -6.33 4.77 18.23
N LEU A 139 -6.73 5.34 17.09
CA LEU A 139 -6.30 4.92 15.75
C LEU A 139 -4.81 5.15 15.52
N VAL A 140 -4.27 6.30 15.97
CA VAL A 140 -2.85 6.61 15.88
C VAL A 140 -2.03 5.65 16.75
N TYR A 141 -2.40 5.48 18.02
CA TYR A 141 -1.70 4.55 18.92
C TYR A 141 -1.80 3.10 18.44
N ALA A 142 -2.96 2.67 17.94
CA ALA A 142 -3.11 1.34 17.35
C ALA A 142 -2.18 1.15 16.13
N THR A 143 -2.06 2.15 15.27
CA THR A 143 -1.16 2.11 14.09
C THR A 143 0.31 2.02 14.52
N ALA A 144 0.73 2.84 15.49
CA ALA A 144 2.09 2.80 16.03
C ALA A 144 2.40 1.46 16.72
N ALA A 145 1.45 0.92 17.49
CA ALA A 145 1.57 -0.38 18.13
C ALA A 145 1.75 -1.51 17.10
N ILE A 146 0.96 -1.52 16.01
CA ILE A 146 1.14 -2.48 14.91
C ILE A 146 2.55 -2.38 14.32
N ALA A 147 3.03 -1.17 14.05
CA ALA A 147 4.36 -0.98 13.50
C ALA A 147 5.47 -1.58 14.40
N ILE A 148 5.38 -1.39 15.71
CA ILE A 148 6.37 -1.95 16.65
C ILE A 148 6.24 -3.47 16.76
N ILE A 149 5.03 -3.99 17.00
CA ILE A 149 4.81 -5.43 17.25
C ILE A 149 5.00 -6.26 15.97
N SER A 150 4.92 -5.66 14.78
CA SER A 150 5.17 -6.35 13.50
C SER A 150 6.56 -7.00 13.43
N PHE A 151 7.54 -6.46 14.15
CA PHE A 151 8.89 -7.00 14.26
C PHE A 151 9.04 -8.09 15.31
N THR A 152 7.97 -8.57 15.97
CA THR A 152 8.06 -9.56 17.07
C THR A 152 7.19 -10.80 16.85
N VAL A 153 6.76 -11.06 15.62
CA VAL A 153 5.75 -12.11 15.33
C VAL A 153 6.10 -13.05 14.18
N TRP A 154 7.20 -12.80 13.46
CA TRP A 154 7.52 -13.48 12.20
C TRP A 154 7.62 -15.02 12.28
N LEU A 155 7.96 -15.57 13.46
CA LEU A 155 8.11 -17.02 13.64
C LEU A 155 6.82 -17.80 13.41
N HIS A 156 5.64 -17.17 13.51
CA HIS A 156 4.38 -17.89 13.27
C HIS A 156 4.27 -18.46 11.85
N HIS A 157 5.08 -17.99 10.91
CA HIS A 157 5.10 -18.52 9.55
C HIS A 157 5.79 -19.88 9.43
N PHE A 158 6.41 -20.36 10.51
CA PHE A 158 7.14 -21.62 10.55
C PHE A 158 7.06 -22.31 11.91
N PHE A 159 5.91 -22.25 12.58
CA PHE A 159 5.67 -23.01 13.82
C PHE A 159 5.96 -24.51 13.68
N THR A 160 5.82 -25.04 12.47
CA THR A 160 6.04 -26.44 12.08
C THR A 160 7.51 -26.82 11.89
N MET A 161 8.47 -25.89 12.04
CA MET A 161 9.90 -26.16 11.89
C MET A 161 10.61 -26.63 13.17
N GLY A 162 9.87 -27.08 14.18
CA GLY A 162 10.45 -27.77 15.34
C GLY A 162 11.06 -26.86 16.41
N SER A 163 10.68 -25.58 16.46
CA SER A 163 11.01 -24.70 17.59
C SER A 163 10.43 -25.24 18.90
N SER A 164 11.02 -24.83 20.04
CA SER A 164 10.53 -25.27 21.35
C SER A 164 9.10 -24.78 21.61
N ALA A 165 8.35 -25.51 22.46
CA ALA A 165 6.98 -25.15 22.81
C ALA A 165 6.87 -23.73 23.38
N ASN A 166 7.85 -23.30 24.19
CA ASN A 166 7.89 -21.95 24.76
C ASN A 166 8.07 -20.87 23.68
N VAL A 167 8.90 -21.12 22.67
CA VAL A 167 9.09 -20.19 21.54
C VAL A 167 7.81 -20.10 20.71
N ASN A 168 7.19 -21.23 20.38
CA ASN A 168 5.92 -21.24 19.65
C ASN A 168 4.80 -20.54 20.45
N ALA A 169 4.73 -20.76 21.76
CA ALA A 169 3.75 -20.11 22.62
C ALA A 169 3.96 -18.58 22.68
N PHE A 170 5.20 -18.12 22.83
CA PHE A 170 5.52 -16.69 22.82
C PHE A 170 5.06 -16.02 21.53
N PHE A 171 5.52 -16.53 20.38
CA PHE A 171 5.17 -15.93 19.07
C PHE A 171 3.69 -16.07 18.75
N GLY A 172 3.02 -17.15 19.17
CA GLY A 172 1.58 -17.30 19.04
C GLY A 172 0.81 -16.24 19.83
N VAL A 173 1.15 -16.05 21.10
CA VAL A 173 0.51 -15.02 21.96
C VAL A 173 0.78 -13.61 21.42
N THR A 174 2.02 -13.28 21.06
CA THR A 174 2.35 -11.96 20.52
C THR A 174 1.62 -11.69 19.20
N THR A 175 1.42 -12.71 18.36
CA THR A 175 0.62 -12.59 17.13
C THR A 175 -0.85 -12.31 17.43
N MET A 176 -1.44 -13.00 18.41
CA MET A 176 -2.82 -12.76 18.83
C MET A 176 -3.02 -11.34 19.40
N ILE A 177 -2.01 -10.78 20.08
CA ILE A 177 -2.06 -9.40 20.59
C ILE A 177 -2.25 -8.37 19.46
N ILE A 178 -1.71 -8.61 18.25
CA ILE A 178 -1.89 -7.69 17.11
C ILE A 178 -3.36 -7.56 16.67
N ALA A 179 -4.20 -8.55 16.97
CA ALA A 179 -5.63 -8.47 16.67
C ALA A 179 -6.32 -7.33 17.44
N VAL A 180 -5.82 -6.95 18.63
CA VAL A 180 -6.43 -5.91 19.47
C VAL A 180 -6.34 -4.52 18.83
N PRO A 181 -5.15 -3.99 18.46
CA PRO A 181 -5.04 -2.73 17.73
C PRO A 181 -5.92 -2.71 16.47
N THR A 182 -5.92 -3.80 15.70
CA THR A 182 -6.69 -3.90 14.46
C THR A 182 -8.20 -3.84 14.72
N GLY A 183 -8.68 -4.56 15.74
CA GLY A 183 -10.09 -4.53 16.16
C GLY A 183 -10.53 -3.13 16.58
N VAL A 184 -9.72 -2.41 17.36
CA VAL A 184 -9.99 -1.01 17.74
C VAL A 184 -10.20 -0.12 16.51
N LYS A 185 -9.41 -0.30 15.44
CA LYS A 185 -9.58 0.46 14.19
C LYS A 185 -10.93 0.15 13.52
N VAL A 186 -11.33 -1.13 13.47
CA VAL A 186 -12.63 -1.55 12.92
C VAL A 186 -13.79 -0.89 13.65
N PHE A 187 -13.78 -0.90 14.99
CA PHE A 187 -14.81 -0.24 15.77
C PHE A 187 -14.80 1.28 15.59
N ASN A 188 -13.64 1.91 15.47
CA ASN A 188 -13.55 3.34 15.21
C ASN A 188 -14.16 3.73 13.86
N TRP A 189 -13.97 2.93 12.80
CA TRP A 189 -14.63 3.17 11.51
C TRP A 189 -16.15 3.01 11.61
N LEU A 190 -16.63 1.94 12.27
CA LEU A 190 -18.06 1.73 12.51
C LEU A 190 -18.69 2.90 13.30
N LEU A 191 -18.01 3.40 14.33
CA LEU A 191 -18.48 4.53 15.14
C LEU A 191 -18.33 5.89 14.44
N THR A 192 -17.47 5.99 13.43
CA THR A 192 -17.42 7.14 12.52
C THR A 192 -18.65 7.15 11.62
N MET A 193 -19.07 5.98 11.12
CA MET A 193 -20.30 5.84 10.32
C MET A 193 -21.56 6.02 11.18
N TYR A 194 -21.53 5.59 12.44
CA TYR A 194 -22.65 5.71 13.37
C TYR A 194 -23.07 7.17 13.60
N ARG A 195 -24.36 7.45 13.41
CA ARG A 195 -24.96 8.81 13.44
C ARG A 195 -24.35 9.79 12.42
N GLY A 196 -23.63 9.29 11.42
CA GLY A 196 -23.24 10.06 10.24
C GLY A 196 -24.36 10.12 9.20
N ARG A 197 -24.12 10.85 8.10
CA ARG A 197 -24.96 10.83 6.90
C ARG A 197 -24.18 10.15 5.78
N ILE A 198 -24.40 8.84 5.62
CA ILE A 198 -23.60 8.01 4.72
C ILE A 198 -24.05 8.21 3.28
N THR A 199 -23.13 8.64 2.42
CA THR A 199 -23.31 8.62 0.97
C THR A 199 -22.70 7.35 0.40
N PHE A 200 -23.52 6.51 -0.24
CA PHE A 200 -23.10 5.24 -0.86
C PHE A 200 -22.41 5.43 -2.21
N HIS A 201 -21.33 6.21 -2.21
CA HIS A 201 -20.40 6.30 -3.34
C HIS A 201 -19.59 4.99 -3.46
N PRO A 202 -19.13 4.58 -4.65
CA PRO A 202 -18.30 3.38 -4.83
C PRO A 202 -17.13 3.24 -3.83
N ALA A 203 -16.41 4.32 -3.50
CA ALA A 203 -15.35 4.30 -2.48
C ALA A 203 -15.85 3.86 -1.09
N MET A 204 -17.07 4.27 -0.72
CA MET A 204 -17.72 3.87 0.53
C MET A 204 -18.19 2.41 0.47
N LEU A 205 -18.64 1.91 -0.69
CA LEU A 205 -18.98 0.50 -0.87
C LEU A 205 -17.76 -0.40 -0.63
N TRP A 206 -16.62 -0.08 -1.22
CA TRP A 206 -15.36 -0.77 -0.95
C TRP A 206 -14.98 -0.75 0.53
N THR A 207 -15.22 0.36 1.22
CA THR A 207 -14.93 0.51 2.66
C THR A 207 -15.86 -0.38 3.52
N VAL A 208 -17.15 -0.41 3.23
CA VAL A 208 -18.10 -1.29 3.94
C VAL A 208 -17.81 -2.76 3.64
N GLY A 209 -17.53 -3.08 2.39
CA GLY A 209 -17.11 -4.40 1.96
C GLY A 209 -15.86 -4.88 2.68
N PHE A 210 -14.85 -4.03 2.77
CA PHE A 210 -13.66 -4.25 3.59
C PHE A 210 -14.02 -4.60 5.03
N ILE A 211 -14.80 -3.77 5.72
CA ILE A 211 -15.11 -3.98 7.15
C ILE A 211 -15.71 -5.37 7.38
N VAL A 212 -16.66 -5.80 6.54
CA VAL A 212 -17.31 -7.10 6.69
C VAL A 212 -16.34 -8.24 6.39
N THR A 213 -15.69 -8.20 5.24
CA THR A 213 -14.88 -9.32 4.74
C THR A 213 -13.57 -9.46 5.51
N PHE A 214 -12.93 -8.34 5.88
CA PHE A 214 -11.69 -8.33 6.64
C PHE A 214 -11.85 -8.88 8.06
N VAL A 215 -12.98 -8.67 8.73
CA VAL A 215 -13.22 -9.28 10.06
C VAL A 215 -13.26 -10.81 9.96
N ILE A 216 -13.86 -11.36 8.91
CA ILE A 216 -13.85 -12.82 8.66
C ILE A 216 -12.42 -13.31 8.44
N GLY A 217 -11.64 -12.60 7.60
CA GLY A 217 -10.23 -12.90 7.40
C GLY A 217 -9.43 -12.85 8.71
N GLY A 218 -9.62 -11.80 9.51
CA GLY A 218 -8.95 -11.59 10.79
C GLY A 218 -9.23 -12.71 11.79
N MET A 219 -10.48 -13.18 11.91
CA MET A 219 -10.81 -14.32 12.77
C MET A 219 -10.03 -15.57 12.38
N THR A 220 -9.93 -15.88 11.08
CA THR A 220 -9.14 -17.03 10.62
C THR A 220 -7.64 -16.86 10.84
N GLY A 221 -7.13 -15.62 10.87
CA GLY A 221 -5.74 -15.33 11.21
C GLY A 221 -5.43 -15.55 12.68
N VAL A 222 -6.36 -15.21 13.58
CA VAL A 222 -6.23 -15.52 15.01
C VAL A 222 -6.20 -17.03 15.23
N MET A 223 -6.99 -17.80 14.45
CA MET A 223 -6.91 -19.27 14.50
C MET A 223 -5.53 -19.79 14.08
N LEU A 224 -4.93 -19.25 13.01
CA LEU A 224 -3.58 -19.63 12.54
C LEU A 224 -2.46 -19.14 13.47
N ALA A 225 -2.72 -18.12 14.29
CA ALA A 225 -1.79 -17.69 15.34
C ALA A 225 -1.69 -18.70 16.49
N MET A 226 -2.59 -19.67 16.58
CA MET A 226 -2.56 -20.74 17.60
C MET A 226 -1.74 -21.93 17.08
N PRO A 227 -0.55 -22.23 17.64
CA PRO A 227 0.33 -23.28 17.10
C PRO A 227 -0.34 -24.66 16.95
N PRO A 228 -1.18 -25.15 17.90
CA PRO A 228 -1.87 -26.43 17.72
C PRO A 228 -2.81 -26.48 16.52
N ALA A 229 -3.45 -25.35 16.20
CA ALA A 229 -4.34 -25.22 15.05
C ALA A 229 -3.54 -25.06 13.76
N ASP A 230 -2.46 -24.26 13.79
CA ASP A 230 -1.53 -24.13 12.66
C ASP A 230 -0.93 -25.48 12.29
N PHE A 231 -0.56 -26.36 13.23
CA PHE A 231 -0.03 -27.68 12.89
C PHE A 231 -0.94 -28.52 11.98
N GLN A 232 -2.25 -28.29 12.00
CA GLN A 232 -3.21 -28.95 11.10
C GLN A 232 -3.44 -28.18 9.80
N MET A 233 -3.41 -26.85 9.84
CA MET A 233 -3.78 -25.98 8.72
C MET A 233 -2.58 -25.42 7.94
N HIS A 234 -1.37 -25.61 8.46
CA HIS A 234 -0.13 -25.12 7.88
C HIS A 234 0.04 -25.67 6.47
N ASN A 235 0.23 -24.77 5.51
CA ASN A 235 0.36 -25.09 4.08
C ASN A 235 -0.83 -25.82 3.44
N THR A 236 -2.01 -25.85 4.06
CA THR A 236 -3.25 -26.22 3.35
C THR A 236 -3.86 -25.03 2.61
N THR A 237 -4.91 -25.24 1.81
CA THR A 237 -5.64 -24.13 1.20
C THR A 237 -6.34 -23.22 2.22
N PHE A 238 -6.42 -23.61 3.50
CA PHE A 238 -6.93 -22.73 4.57
C PHE A 238 -6.04 -21.50 4.75
N LEU A 239 -4.71 -21.71 4.78
CA LEU A 239 -3.73 -20.62 4.83
C LEU A 239 -3.85 -19.71 3.59
N VAL A 240 -4.05 -20.31 2.41
CA VAL A 240 -4.25 -19.56 1.16
C VAL A 240 -5.51 -18.71 1.24
N ALA A 241 -6.63 -19.28 1.68
CA ALA A 241 -7.90 -18.59 1.86
C ALA A 241 -7.77 -17.42 2.86
N HIS A 242 -7.15 -17.68 4.02
CA HIS A 242 -6.90 -16.66 5.04
C HIS A 242 -6.12 -15.47 4.47
N PHE A 243 -4.97 -15.72 3.85
CA PHE A 243 -4.13 -14.63 3.36
C PHE A 243 -4.82 -13.82 2.26
N HIS A 244 -5.53 -14.46 1.32
CA HIS A 244 -6.31 -13.74 0.32
C HIS A 244 -7.45 -12.94 0.94
N ASN A 245 -8.04 -13.42 2.03
CA ASN A 245 -9.07 -12.71 2.80
C ASN A 245 -8.50 -11.54 3.63
N MET A 246 -7.20 -11.48 3.86
CA MET A 246 -6.55 -10.31 4.46
C MET A 246 -6.10 -9.31 3.37
N ILE A 247 -5.55 -9.80 2.27
CA ILE A 247 -4.96 -8.95 1.23
C ILE A 247 -6.02 -8.37 0.29
N ILE A 248 -6.97 -9.15 -0.22
CA ILE A 248 -7.93 -8.63 -1.21
C ILE A 248 -8.85 -7.57 -0.58
N PRO A 249 -9.65 -7.88 0.44
CA PRO A 249 -10.50 -6.86 1.05
C PRO A 249 -9.71 -5.85 1.89
N GLY A 250 -8.61 -6.26 2.51
CA GLY A 250 -7.83 -5.35 3.36
C GLY A 250 -6.97 -4.37 2.58
N VAL A 251 -6.26 -4.84 1.55
CA VAL A 251 -5.30 -4.04 0.79
C VAL A 251 -5.92 -3.56 -0.53
N LEU A 252 -6.32 -4.50 -1.40
CA LEU A 252 -6.78 -4.16 -2.75
C LEU A 252 -8.06 -3.31 -2.72
N PHE A 253 -9.06 -3.65 -1.91
CA PHE A 253 -10.27 -2.82 -1.82
C PHE A 253 -9.97 -1.43 -1.27
N GLY A 254 -8.98 -1.30 -0.37
CA GLY A 254 -8.54 0.00 0.13
C GLY A 254 -7.91 0.84 -0.96
N TYR A 255 -7.09 0.25 -1.82
CA TYR A 255 -6.52 0.95 -2.96
C TYR A 255 -7.55 1.26 -4.05
N LEU A 256 -8.54 0.40 -4.28
CA LEU A 256 -9.68 0.70 -5.17
C LEU A 256 -10.56 1.82 -4.61
N ALA A 257 -10.78 1.87 -3.29
CA ALA A 257 -11.44 2.98 -2.62
C ALA A 257 -10.65 4.28 -2.80
N GLY A 258 -9.33 4.25 -2.58
CA GLY A 258 -8.44 5.40 -2.74
C GLY A 258 -8.34 5.88 -4.18
N TYR A 259 -8.25 4.95 -5.13
CA TYR A 259 -8.33 5.22 -6.56
C TYR A 259 -9.61 5.99 -6.88
N MET A 260 -10.79 5.53 -6.43
CA MET A 260 -12.06 6.21 -6.70
C MET A 260 -12.20 7.54 -5.95
N TYR A 261 -11.59 7.66 -4.78
CA TYR A 261 -11.63 8.85 -3.95
C TYR A 261 -10.75 9.98 -4.51
N TRP A 262 -9.48 9.70 -4.82
CA TRP A 262 -8.51 10.71 -5.27
C TRP A 262 -8.40 10.83 -6.81
N PHE A 263 -9.15 10.05 -7.61
CA PHE A 263 -9.12 10.19 -9.07
C PHE A 263 -9.35 11.62 -9.58
N PRO A 264 -10.35 12.38 -9.08
CA PRO A 264 -10.55 13.76 -9.55
C PRO A 264 -9.37 14.66 -9.18
N LYS A 265 -8.72 14.42 -8.04
CA LYS A 265 -7.55 15.19 -7.63
C LYS A 265 -6.38 14.98 -8.60
N ALA A 266 -6.19 13.76 -9.10
CA ALA A 266 -5.11 13.47 -10.03
C ALA A 266 -5.40 13.91 -11.48
N PHE A 267 -6.65 13.78 -11.95
CA PHE A 267 -6.99 13.93 -13.38
C PHE A 267 -7.98 15.06 -13.70
N GLY A 268 -8.57 15.71 -12.69
CA GLY A 268 -9.50 16.81 -12.87
C GLY A 268 -10.94 16.43 -13.21
N PHE A 269 -11.32 15.15 -13.14
CA PHE A 269 -12.70 14.70 -13.40
C PHE A 269 -13.09 13.46 -12.57
N LYS A 270 -14.39 13.27 -12.34
CA LYS A 270 -14.94 12.13 -11.59
C LYS A 270 -15.06 10.87 -12.44
N LEU A 271 -14.90 9.72 -11.79
CA LEU A 271 -15.12 8.42 -12.42
C LEU A 271 -16.62 8.11 -12.56
N ASN A 272 -16.95 7.22 -13.48
CA ASN A 272 -18.31 6.76 -13.72
C ASN A 272 -18.74 5.83 -12.57
N GLU A 273 -19.73 6.26 -11.78
CA GLU A 273 -20.18 5.52 -10.61
C GLU A 273 -20.87 4.17 -10.94
N PRO A 274 -21.75 4.07 -11.96
CA PRO A 274 -22.38 2.78 -12.32
C PRO A 274 -21.37 1.66 -12.59
N TRP A 275 -20.31 1.92 -13.37
CA TRP A 275 -19.27 0.92 -13.61
C TRP A 275 -18.41 0.63 -12.37
N GLY A 276 -18.20 1.63 -11.50
CA GLY A 276 -17.55 1.43 -10.20
C GLY A 276 -18.36 0.52 -9.26
N ASN A 277 -19.68 0.70 -9.23
CA ASN A 277 -20.60 -0.14 -8.48
C ASN A 277 -20.66 -1.57 -9.04
N ALA A 278 -20.70 -1.71 -10.38
CA ALA A 278 -20.65 -3.02 -11.03
C ALA A 278 -19.35 -3.76 -10.69
N ALA A 279 -18.21 -3.09 -10.80
CA ALA A 279 -16.91 -3.63 -10.41
C ALA A 279 -16.92 -4.11 -8.96
N PHE A 280 -17.41 -3.28 -8.03
CA PHE A 280 -17.52 -3.64 -6.62
C PHE A 280 -18.31 -4.94 -6.42
N TRP A 281 -19.51 -5.06 -6.99
CA TRP A 281 -20.35 -6.24 -6.77
C TRP A 281 -19.76 -7.53 -7.37
N PHE A 282 -19.18 -7.45 -8.57
CA PHE A 282 -18.49 -8.60 -9.18
C PHE A 282 -17.28 -9.04 -8.36
N TRP A 283 -16.48 -8.09 -7.85
CA TRP A 283 -15.38 -8.39 -6.95
C TRP A 283 -15.85 -8.98 -5.63
N MET A 284 -16.88 -8.40 -5.01
CA MET A 284 -17.40 -8.84 -3.72
C MET A 284 -17.93 -10.27 -3.80
N ILE A 285 -18.86 -10.53 -4.72
CA ILE A 285 -19.48 -11.85 -4.89
C ILE A 285 -18.44 -12.86 -5.38
N GLY A 286 -17.61 -12.46 -6.35
CA GLY A 286 -16.54 -13.29 -6.88
C GLY A 286 -15.51 -13.68 -5.82
N PHE A 287 -15.15 -12.77 -4.92
CA PHE A 287 -14.24 -13.04 -3.80
C PHE A 287 -14.79 -14.13 -2.87
N TYR A 288 -16.04 -13.99 -2.40
CA TYR A 288 -16.62 -15.00 -1.51
C TYR A 288 -16.72 -16.36 -2.20
N LEU A 289 -17.15 -16.39 -3.46
CA LEU A 289 -17.28 -17.63 -4.22
C LEU A 289 -15.92 -18.26 -4.56
N ALA A 290 -14.87 -17.44 -4.74
CA ALA A 290 -13.51 -17.91 -5.04
C ALA A 290 -12.81 -18.49 -3.80
N PHE A 291 -12.88 -17.79 -2.66
CA PHE A 291 -12.01 -18.08 -1.51
C PHE A 291 -12.71 -18.78 -0.34
N MET A 292 -14.03 -18.67 -0.16
CA MET A 292 -14.72 -19.43 0.88
C MET A 292 -14.63 -20.96 0.68
N PRO A 293 -14.74 -21.50 -0.55
CA PRO A 293 -14.50 -22.92 -0.79
C PRO A 293 -13.10 -23.38 -0.35
N LEU A 294 -12.08 -22.52 -0.44
CA LEU A 294 -10.72 -22.87 -0.08
C LEU A 294 -10.51 -23.05 1.43
N TYR A 295 -11.31 -22.38 2.27
CA TYR A 295 -11.33 -22.67 3.71
C TYR A 295 -11.83 -24.09 3.98
N VAL A 296 -12.91 -24.51 3.31
CA VAL A 296 -13.47 -25.86 3.45
C VAL A 296 -12.45 -26.90 2.96
N LEU A 297 -11.90 -26.71 1.77
CA LEU A 297 -10.86 -27.59 1.21
C LEU A 297 -9.63 -27.70 2.14
N GLY A 298 -9.26 -26.61 2.79
CA GLY A 298 -8.12 -26.59 3.70
C GLY A 298 -8.36 -27.41 4.96
N LEU A 299 -9.61 -27.40 5.47
CA LEU A 299 -10.04 -28.25 6.58
C LEU A 299 -10.22 -29.71 6.15
N MET A 300 -10.52 -29.96 4.87
CA MET A 300 -10.52 -31.30 4.27
C MET A 300 -9.09 -31.83 3.99
N GLY A 301 -8.06 -31.05 4.31
CA GLY A 301 -6.66 -31.46 4.18
C GLY A 301 -6.04 -31.23 2.80
N MET A 302 -6.67 -30.46 1.91
CA MET A 302 -6.09 -30.14 0.60
C MET A 302 -4.83 -29.25 0.77
N PRO A 303 -3.62 -29.75 0.42
CA PRO A 303 -2.40 -28.94 0.50
C PRO A 303 -2.34 -27.89 -0.62
N ARG A 304 -1.62 -26.80 -0.38
CA ARG A 304 -1.36 -25.78 -1.40
C ARG A 304 -0.36 -26.28 -2.46
N ARG A 305 -0.35 -25.62 -3.63
CA ARG A 305 0.62 -25.83 -4.73
C ARG A 305 0.60 -27.23 -5.36
N MET A 306 -0.54 -27.91 -5.32
CA MET A 306 -0.75 -29.10 -6.14
C MET A 306 -1.18 -28.70 -7.55
N GLU A 307 -0.58 -29.35 -8.54
CA GLU A 307 -0.99 -29.28 -9.95
C GLU A 307 -2.07 -30.30 -10.31
N HIS A 308 -2.09 -31.44 -9.60
CA HIS A 308 -3.00 -32.56 -9.82
C HIS A 308 -3.54 -33.05 -8.47
N TYR A 309 -4.78 -33.52 -8.44
CA TYR A 309 -5.41 -34.14 -7.26
C TYR A 309 -6.25 -35.35 -7.68
N ASN A 310 -6.31 -36.35 -6.80
CA ASN A 310 -7.05 -37.60 -7.05
C ASN A 310 -8.35 -37.70 -6.25
N ASP A 311 -8.56 -36.83 -5.25
CA ASP A 311 -9.76 -36.83 -4.42
C ASP A 311 -10.93 -36.14 -5.15
N PRO A 312 -11.97 -36.88 -5.60
CA PRO A 312 -13.09 -36.29 -6.32
C PRO A 312 -13.97 -35.39 -5.44
N SER A 313 -13.90 -35.53 -4.11
CA SER A 313 -14.71 -34.72 -3.18
C SER A 313 -14.30 -33.25 -3.18
N TRP A 314 -13.10 -32.93 -3.65
CA TRP A 314 -12.60 -31.55 -3.78
C TRP A 314 -13.12 -30.85 -5.04
N GLN A 315 -13.50 -31.61 -6.07
CA GLN A 315 -13.88 -31.09 -7.38
C GLN A 315 -15.01 -30.04 -7.31
N PRO A 316 -16.13 -30.25 -6.58
CA PRO A 316 -17.22 -29.28 -6.57
C PRO A 316 -16.80 -27.92 -5.97
N TRP A 317 -15.96 -27.94 -4.93
CA TRP A 317 -15.43 -26.73 -4.29
C TRP A 317 -14.47 -25.97 -5.21
N LEU A 318 -13.63 -26.69 -5.96
CA LEU A 318 -12.73 -26.08 -6.94
C LEU A 318 -13.48 -25.51 -8.14
N ILE A 319 -14.55 -26.15 -8.60
CA ILE A 319 -15.44 -25.58 -9.62
C ILE A 319 -16.08 -24.31 -9.10
N ALA A 320 -16.63 -24.29 -7.89
CA ALA A 320 -17.18 -23.08 -7.28
C ALA A 320 -16.12 -21.98 -7.21
N ALA A 321 -14.92 -22.31 -6.75
CA ALA A 321 -13.80 -21.37 -6.70
C ALA A 321 -13.46 -20.77 -8.09
N SER A 322 -13.49 -21.60 -9.14
CA SER A 322 -13.21 -21.17 -10.51
C SER A 322 -14.29 -20.22 -11.06
N VAL A 323 -15.57 -20.44 -10.71
CA VAL A 323 -16.66 -19.52 -11.05
C VAL A 323 -16.47 -18.19 -10.34
N GLY A 324 -16.07 -18.20 -9.07
CA GLY A 324 -15.72 -16.99 -8.33
C GLY A 324 -14.59 -16.20 -9.01
N ALA A 325 -13.54 -16.88 -9.45
CA ALA A 325 -12.45 -16.26 -10.21
C ALA A 325 -12.93 -15.64 -11.54
N ALA A 326 -13.86 -16.28 -12.25
CA ALA A 326 -14.46 -15.72 -13.47
C ALA A 326 -15.26 -14.44 -13.17
N LEU A 327 -16.01 -14.39 -12.07
CA LEU A 327 -16.71 -13.17 -11.63
C LEU A 327 -15.72 -12.04 -11.29
N ILE A 328 -14.60 -12.35 -10.63
CA ILE A 328 -13.54 -11.37 -10.38
C ILE A 328 -12.98 -10.83 -11.70
N ALA A 329 -12.76 -11.69 -12.71
CA ALA A 329 -12.31 -11.25 -14.02
C ALA A 329 -13.29 -10.25 -14.67
N ILE A 330 -14.61 -10.48 -14.54
CA ILE A 330 -15.62 -9.52 -14.97
C ILE A 330 -15.51 -8.21 -14.17
N GLY A 331 -15.27 -8.27 -12.86
CA GLY A 331 -15.03 -7.09 -12.02
C GLY A 331 -13.82 -6.27 -12.48
N ILE A 332 -12.73 -6.91 -12.89
CA ILE A 332 -11.56 -6.27 -13.49
C ILE A 332 -11.93 -5.59 -14.83
N LEU A 333 -12.70 -6.27 -15.68
CA LEU A 333 -13.18 -5.68 -16.94
C LEU A 333 -14.07 -4.45 -16.68
N CYS A 334 -14.93 -4.48 -15.66
CA CYS A 334 -15.73 -3.32 -15.26
C CYS A 334 -14.86 -2.12 -14.86
N LEU A 335 -13.74 -2.33 -14.15
CA LEU A 335 -12.79 -1.26 -13.81
C LEU A 335 -12.14 -0.66 -15.07
N ALA A 336 -11.76 -1.49 -16.04
CA ALA A 336 -11.20 -1.00 -17.30
C ALA A 336 -12.24 -0.18 -18.09
N VAL A 337 -13.48 -0.68 -18.19
CA VAL A 337 -14.58 0.04 -18.84
C VAL A 337 -14.89 1.36 -18.12
N GLN A 338 -14.85 1.38 -16.78
CA GLN A 338 -15.03 2.59 -15.99
C GLN A 338 -14.05 3.69 -16.44
N VAL A 339 -12.76 3.37 -16.52
CA VAL A 339 -11.71 4.31 -16.95
C VAL A 339 -11.99 4.83 -18.35
N VAL A 340 -12.28 3.93 -19.30
CA VAL A 340 -12.53 4.29 -20.71
C VAL A 340 -13.72 5.24 -20.84
N VAL A 341 -14.85 4.92 -20.20
CA VAL A 341 -16.07 5.74 -20.26
C VAL A 341 -15.84 7.08 -19.56
N SER A 342 -15.15 7.10 -18.42
CA SER A 342 -14.81 8.34 -17.71
C SER A 342 -13.88 9.25 -18.51
N MET A 343 -12.89 8.70 -19.21
CA MET A 343 -12.03 9.49 -20.08
C MET A 343 -12.78 10.07 -21.27
N ARG A 344 -13.72 9.31 -21.86
CA ARG A 344 -14.59 9.77 -22.95
C ARG A 344 -15.44 10.96 -22.50
N ASP A 345 -16.04 10.85 -21.32
CA ASP A 345 -17.03 11.82 -20.82
C ASP A 345 -16.41 12.87 -19.86
N ARG A 346 -15.07 12.96 -19.82
CA ARG A 346 -14.30 13.76 -18.83
C ARG A 346 -14.71 15.23 -18.70
N ARG A 347 -15.17 15.85 -19.78
CA ARG A 347 -15.59 17.27 -19.77
C ARG A 347 -16.89 17.47 -18.99
N ALA A 348 -17.82 16.52 -19.07
CA ALA A 348 -19.09 16.58 -18.34
C ALA A 348 -18.91 16.26 -16.84
N ALA A 349 -17.87 15.50 -16.49
CA ALA A 349 -17.56 15.11 -15.12
C ALA A 349 -16.42 15.91 -14.49
N ALA A 350 -16.04 17.05 -15.07
CA ALA A 350 -14.91 17.85 -14.61
C ALA A 350 -15.13 18.40 -13.18
N ASP A 351 -14.08 18.40 -12.38
CA ASP A 351 -14.05 19.03 -11.06
C ASP A 351 -13.57 20.49 -11.20
N GLY A 352 -14.52 21.43 -11.16
CA GLY A 352 -14.24 22.86 -11.28
C GLY A 352 -13.85 23.56 -9.97
N THR A 353 -14.04 22.92 -8.82
CA THR A 353 -13.80 23.53 -7.50
C THR A 353 -12.49 23.08 -6.87
N GLY A 354 -12.05 21.86 -7.18
CA GLY A 354 -10.94 21.20 -6.48
C GLY A 354 -11.40 20.35 -5.29
N ASP A 355 -12.69 20.39 -4.96
CA ASP A 355 -13.32 19.70 -3.85
C ASP A 355 -14.66 19.06 -4.29
N PRO A 356 -14.62 17.90 -4.95
CA PRO A 356 -15.81 17.26 -5.49
C PRO A 356 -16.64 16.52 -4.41
N TRP A 357 -16.10 16.37 -3.20
CA TRP A 357 -16.66 15.51 -2.16
C TRP A 357 -17.05 16.25 -0.88
N ASP A 358 -16.88 17.57 -0.83
CA ASP A 358 -16.91 18.34 0.43
C ASP A 358 -15.90 17.78 1.45
N GLY A 359 -14.66 17.60 0.98
CA GLY A 359 -13.56 17.00 1.71
C GLY A 359 -13.12 17.80 2.94
N ARG A 360 -12.35 17.14 3.82
CA ARG A 360 -11.99 17.63 5.16
C ARG A 360 -10.53 18.05 5.31
N THR A 361 -9.70 17.60 4.39
CA THR A 361 -8.24 17.62 4.44
C THR A 361 -7.64 18.53 3.36
N LEU A 362 -6.35 18.87 3.50
CA LEU A 362 -5.71 19.93 2.70
C LEU A 362 -5.64 19.64 1.20
N GLU A 363 -5.61 18.37 0.77
CA GLU A 363 -5.54 18.05 -0.66
C GLU A 363 -6.74 18.61 -1.44
N TRP A 364 -7.92 18.70 -0.79
CA TRP A 364 -9.14 19.28 -1.37
C TRP A 364 -9.15 20.81 -1.35
N ALA A 365 -8.17 21.44 -0.71
CA ALA A 365 -7.97 22.88 -0.73
C ALA A 365 -7.15 23.36 -1.95
N THR A 366 -6.73 22.45 -2.83
CA THR A 366 -6.00 22.73 -4.08
C THR A 366 -6.90 22.57 -5.31
N SER A 367 -6.46 23.03 -6.49
CA SER A 367 -7.15 22.72 -7.75
C SER A 367 -7.11 21.23 -8.09
N SER A 368 -7.88 20.83 -9.10
CA SER A 368 -7.89 19.46 -9.63
C SER A 368 -7.63 19.49 -11.14
N PRO A 369 -6.43 19.13 -11.62
CA PRO A 369 -5.24 18.76 -10.85
C PRO A 369 -4.57 19.95 -10.12
N PRO A 370 -3.74 19.71 -9.09
CA PRO A 370 -2.97 20.75 -8.41
C PRO A 370 -1.91 21.40 -9.33
N PRO A 371 -1.50 22.65 -9.07
CA PRO A 371 -0.34 23.24 -9.72
C PRO A 371 0.96 22.56 -9.25
N VAL A 372 2.07 22.78 -9.97
CA VAL A 372 3.38 22.14 -9.70
C VAL A 372 3.92 22.38 -8.29
N TYR A 373 3.51 23.49 -7.66
CA TYR A 373 3.92 23.88 -6.30
C TYR A 373 2.92 23.45 -5.21
N ASN A 374 1.81 22.79 -5.57
CA ASN A 374 0.67 22.45 -4.71
C ASN A 374 -0.07 23.66 -4.10
N PHE A 375 0.60 24.41 -3.21
CA PHE A 375 0.07 25.59 -2.51
C PHE A 375 0.93 26.81 -2.80
N ALA A 376 0.32 27.89 -3.29
CA ALA A 376 1.03 29.15 -3.50
C ALA A 376 1.44 29.83 -2.18
N VAL A 377 0.64 29.63 -1.12
CA VAL A 377 0.93 30.10 0.25
C VAL A 377 0.68 28.94 1.20
N LEU A 378 1.64 28.67 2.09
CA LEU A 378 1.52 27.55 3.03
C LEU A 378 0.31 27.75 3.97
N PRO A 379 -0.56 26.75 4.12
CA PRO A 379 -1.70 26.85 5.02
C PRO A 379 -1.25 26.81 6.49
N GLN A 380 -1.81 27.70 7.31
CA GLN A 380 -1.65 27.64 8.77
C GLN A 380 -2.63 26.61 9.36
N VAL A 381 -2.11 25.55 9.93
CA VAL A 381 -2.93 24.44 10.46
C VAL A 381 -3.19 24.61 11.96
N ASN A 382 -4.47 24.66 12.33
CA ASN A 382 -4.91 24.81 13.72
C ASN A 382 -5.75 23.62 14.25
N ASP A 383 -6.37 22.85 13.34
CA ASP A 383 -7.21 21.69 13.64
C ASP A 383 -6.67 20.42 12.93
N ARG A 384 -7.18 19.24 13.31
CA ARG A 384 -6.87 17.94 12.69
C ARG A 384 -7.51 17.79 11.30
N GLU A 385 -8.66 18.42 11.07
CA GLU A 385 -9.36 18.50 9.79
C GLU A 385 -9.31 19.94 9.28
N PRO A 386 -8.13 20.39 8.76
CA PRO A 386 -7.86 21.80 8.52
C PRO A 386 -8.79 22.44 7.50
N LEU A 387 -9.18 21.74 6.43
CA LEU A 387 -10.09 22.32 5.44
C LEU A 387 -11.51 22.47 6.02
N LEU A 388 -11.95 21.52 6.85
CA LEU A 388 -13.23 21.65 7.55
C LEU A 388 -13.25 22.86 8.49
N ASP A 389 -12.21 23.04 9.32
CA ASP A 389 -12.07 24.22 10.19
C ASP A 389 -12.09 25.52 9.37
N MET A 390 -11.36 25.53 8.24
CA MET A 390 -11.35 26.70 7.36
C MET A 390 -12.74 27.00 6.77
N LYS A 391 -13.52 25.97 6.40
CA LYS A 391 -14.89 26.08 5.90
C LYS A 391 -15.83 26.64 6.96
N GLU A 392 -15.80 26.07 8.17
CA GLU A 392 -16.62 26.50 9.30
C GLU A 392 -16.33 27.96 9.72
N ARG A 393 -15.08 28.41 9.59
CA ARG A 393 -14.66 29.78 9.90
C ARG A 393 -14.83 30.78 8.74
N GLY A 394 -15.22 30.32 7.55
CA GLY A 394 -15.35 31.18 6.37
C GLY A 394 -14.02 31.79 5.90
N VAL A 395 -12.91 31.05 6.04
CA VAL A 395 -11.56 31.50 5.63
C VAL A 395 -10.99 30.74 4.43
N VAL A 396 -11.73 29.77 3.87
CA VAL A 396 -11.29 29.01 2.69
C VAL A 396 -11.26 29.91 1.45
N PHE A 397 -10.33 29.62 0.54
CA PHE A 397 -10.24 30.22 -0.80
C PHE A 397 -10.12 31.75 -0.78
N LYS A 398 -9.59 32.34 0.30
CA LYS A 398 -9.25 33.76 0.34
C LYS A 398 -8.00 34.01 -0.51
N LYS A 399 -8.13 34.90 -1.48
CA LYS A 399 -7.01 35.34 -2.32
C LYS A 399 -5.97 36.07 -1.43
N PRO A 400 -4.71 35.63 -1.41
CA PRO A 400 -3.63 36.35 -0.74
C PRO A 400 -3.44 37.76 -1.30
N SER A 401 -2.92 38.67 -0.48
CA SER A 401 -2.62 40.05 -0.91
C SER A 401 -1.44 40.11 -1.89
N ALA A 402 -0.50 39.19 -1.77
CA ALA A 402 0.67 39.06 -2.64
C ALA A 402 1.09 37.58 -2.77
N TYR A 403 1.80 37.28 -3.85
CA TYR A 403 2.46 35.99 -4.06
C TYR A 403 3.97 36.19 -4.07
N GLU A 404 4.69 35.14 -3.74
CA GLU A 404 6.15 35.11 -3.73
C GLU A 404 6.66 34.17 -4.82
N ASP A 405 7.93 34.31 -5.15
CA ASP A 405 8.64 33.38 -6.02
C ASP A 405 8.73 32.01 -5.34
N ILE A 406 8.48 30.92 -6.08
CA ILE A 406 8.49 29.56 -5.53
C ILE A 406 9.59 28.74 -6.21
N GLU A 407 10.50 28.21 -5.40
CA GLU A 407 11.54 27.28 -5.83
C GLU A 407 10.97 25.86 -5.98
N VAL A 408 11.20 25.26 -7.14
CA VAL A 408 10.70 23.91 -7.48
C VAL A 408 11.87 23.07 -8.02
N PRO A 409 11.98 21.79 -7.62
CA PRO A 409 13.02 20.90 -8.15
C PRO A 409 12.82 20.65 -9.64
N LYS A 410 13.92 20.64 -10.40
CA LYS A 410 13.93 20.30 -11.82
C LYS A 410 13.75 18.81 -12.04
N ASN A 411 13.21 18.47 -13.22
CA ASN A 411 13.23 17.09 -13.69
C ASN A 411 14.66 16.65 -13.97
N SER A 412 14.98 15.40 -13.60
CA SER A 412 16.28 14.79 -13.89
C SER A 412 16.09 13.40 -14.48
N ALA A 413 16.82 13.10 -15.56
CA ALA A 413 16.83 11.78 -16.18
C ALA A 413 17.66 10.75 -15.39
N ILE A 414 18.43 11.19 -14.38
CA ILE A 414 19.39 10.33 -13.69
C ILE A 414 18.75 9.11 -13.04
N GLY A 415 17.55 9.25 -12.46
CA GLY A 415 16.84 8.13 -11.85
C GLY A 415 16.49 7.04 -12.87
N VAL A 416 16.06 7.45 -14.06
CA VAL A 416 15.77 6.51 -15.17
C VAL A 416 17.05 5.85 -15.68
N VAL A 417 18.13 6.62 -15.80
CA VAL A 417 19.45 6.09 -16.22
C VAL A 417 19.96 5.07 -15.23
N VAL A 418 19.98 5.38 -13.93
CA VAL A 418 20.43 4.46 -12.87
C VAL A 418 19.53 3.23 -12.80
N GLY A 419 18.19 3.40 -12.89
CA GLY A 419 17.26 2.28 -12.93
C GLY A 419 17.46 1.37 -14.15
N GLY A 420 17.68 1.95 -15.34
CA GLY A 420 17.97 1.21 -16.56
C GLY A 420 19.31 0.45 -16.48
N LEU A 421 20.35 1.09 -15.95
CA LEU A 421 21.64 0.44 -15.72
C LEU A 421 21.53 -0.68 -14.68
N ALA A 422 20.77 -0.49 -13.60
CA ALA A 422 20.52 -1.51 -12.60
C ALA A 422 19.76 -2.72 -13.19
N PHE A 423 18.79 -2.48 -14.07
CA PHE A 423 18.09 -3.54 -14.80
C PHE A 423 19.06 -4.35 -15.67
N VAL A 424 19.91 -3.69 -16.46
CA VAL A 424 20.91 -4.35 -17.30
C VAL A 424 21.95 -5.10 -16.45
N LEU A 425 22.36 -4.53 -15.30
CA LEU A 425 23.23 -5.20 -14.34
C LEU A 425 22.57 -6.48 -13.81
N GLY A 426 21.32 -6.42 -13.36
CA GLY A 426 20.58 -7.59 -12.90
C GLY A 426 20.50 -8.67 -13.98
N PHE A 427 20.15 -8.29 -15.21
CA PHE A 427 20.16 -9.21 -16.35
C PHE A 427 21.53 -9.84 -16.61
N ALA A 428 22.60 -9.03 -16.60
CA ALA A 428 23.96 -9.50 -16.79
C ALA A 428 24.40 -10.47 -15.68
N MET A 429 24.03 -10.19 -14.42
CA MET A 429 24.31 -11.08 -13.29
C MET A 429 23.56 -12.42 -13.40
N VAL A 430 22.33 -12.43 -13.89
CA VAL A 430 21.54 -13.66 -14.11
C VAL A 430 22.17 -14.55 -15.19
N TRP A 431 22.66 -13.95 -16.27
CA TRP A 431 23.24 -14.66 -17.41
C TRP A 431 24.77 -14.78 -17.36
N HIS A 432 25.39 -14.42 -16.24
CA HIS A 432 26.85 -14.47 -16.02
C HIS A 432 27.66 -13.66 -17.05
N ILE A 433 27.11 -12.55 -17.54
CA ILE A 433 27.76 -11.64 -18.49
C ILE A 433 28.63 -10.63 -17.70
N TRP A 434 29.74 -11.09 -17.16
CA TRP A 434 30.52 -10.37 -16.14
C TRP A 434 31.04 -8.99 -16.59
N TRP A 435 31.52 -8.87 -17.83
CA TRP A 435 32.00 -7.58 -18.35
C TRP A 435 30.89 -6.53 -18.36
N LEU A 436 29.66 -6.93 -18.70
CA LEU A 436 28.51 -6.03 -18.76
C LEU A 436 28.07 -5.64 -17.35
N ALA A 437 28.05 -6.58 -16.41
CA ALA A 437 27.77 -6.30 -15.01
C ALA A 437 28.75 -5.28 -14.41
N ILE A 438 30.05 -5.42 -14.69
CA ILE A 438 31.09 -4.48 -14.25
C ILE A 438 30.88 -3.10 -14.87
N VAL A 439 30.66 -3.03 -16.19
CA VAL A 439 30.42 -1.77 -16.90
C VAL A 439 29.18 -1.06 -16.36
N CYS A 440 28.06 -1.76 -16.18
CA CYS A 440 26.84 -1.17 -15.62
C CYS A 440 27.05 -0.70 -14.18
N GLY A 441 27.74 -1.47 -13.35
CA GLY A 441 28.05 -1.08 -11.97
C GLY A 441 28.89 0.21 -11.92
N LEU A 442 29.97 0.28 -12.69
CA LEU A 442 30.81 1.48 -12.79
C LEU A 442 30.04 2.67 -13.37
N ALA A 443 29.21 2.45 -14.39
CA ALA A 443 28.40 3.50 -15.00
C ALA A 443 27.37 4.07 -14.01
N MET A 444 26.76 3.24 -13.16
CA MET A 444 25.87 3.70 -12.08
C MET A 444 26.63 4.58 -11.09
N TRP A 445 27.82 4.18 -10.66
CA TRP A 445 28.67 4.99 -9.78
C TRP A 445 29.03 6.34 -10.40
N VAL A 446 29.46 6.36 -11.65
CA VAL A 446 29.78 7.59 -12.38
C VAL A 446 28.54 8.48 -12.51
N ALA A 447 27.38 7.91 -12.87
CA ALA A 447 26.13 8.64 -12.98
C ALA A 447 25.76 9.33 -11.66
N LEU A 448 25.88 8.63 -10.53
CA LEU A 448 25.63 9.20 -9.21
C LEU A 448 26.63 10.32 -8.86
N ILE A 449 27.92 10.15 -9.16
CA ILE A 449 28.95 11.18 -8.94
C ILE A 449 28.65 12.43 -9.75
N VAL A 450 28.32 12.28 -11.04
CA VAL A 450 27.95 13.39 -11.92
C VAL A 450 26.74 14.14 -11.36
N ARG A 451 25.68 13.41 -10.94
CA ARG A 451 24.51 14.06 -10.34
C ARG A 451 24.82 14.74 -9.01
N SER A 452 25.70 14.16 -8.18
CA SER A 452 26.10 14.78 -6.92
C SER A 452 26.94 16.05 -7.09
N SER A 453 27.46 16.29 -8.30
CA SER A 453 28.25 17.47 -8.66
C SER A 453 27.42 18.56 -9.35
N ASP A 454 26.11 18.34 -9.53
CA ASP A 454 25.20 19.24 -10.24
C ASP A 454 24.43 20.13 -9.26
N ASP A 455 24.89 21.37 -9.13
CA ASP A 455 24.33 22.38 -8.24
C ASP A 455 23.08 23.07 -8.82
N ASP A 456 22.76 22.89 -10.11
CA ASP A 456 21.62 23.53 -10.78
C ASP A 456 20.34 22.69 -10.68
N ALA A 457 19.94 22.35 -9.46
CA ALA A 457 18.87 21.38 -9.19
C ALA A 457 17.44 21.95 -9.20
N GLU A 458 17.28 23.27 -9.16
CA GLU A 458 16.00 23.95 -8.92
C GLU A 458 15.74 25.03 -9.96
N TYR A 459 14.46 25.37 -10.17
CA TYR A 459 14.04 26.52 -10.95
C TYR A 459 13.01 27.33 -10.16
N VAL A 460 12.91 28.61 -10.48
CA VAL A 460 11.97 29.52 -9.82
C VAL A 460 10.72 29.70 -10.68
N VAL A 461 9.55 29.52 -10.07
CA VAL A 461 8.26 29.95 -10.62
C VAL A 461 8.03 31.39 -10.15
N PRO A 462 8.08 32.41 -11.03
CA PRO A 462 7.95 33.80 -10.61
C PRO A 462 6.58 34.11 -10.02
N ALA A 463 6.51 35.01 -9.05
CA ALA A 463 5.28 35.43 -8.38
C ALA A 463 4.17 35.87 -9.35
N GLY A 464 4.54 36.50 -10.48
CA GLY A 464 3.59 36.88 -11.54
C GLY A 464 2.92 35.69 -12.22
N GLU A 465 3.65 34.59 -12.40
CA GLU A 465 3.10 33.35 -12.97
C GLU A 465 2.23 32.60 -11.95
N VAL A 466 2.65 32.57 -10.68
CA VAL A 466 1.83 32.06 -9.56
C VAL A 466 0.50 32.82 -9.50
N ALA A 467 0.54 34.16 -9.55
CA ALA A 467 -0.66 35.00 -9.55
C ALA A 467 -1.59 34.69 -10.73
N ARG A 468 -1.03 34.49 -11.93
CA ARG A 468 -1.80 34.16 -13.14
C ARG A 468 -2.54 32.83 -12.98
N LEU A 469 -1.87 31.81 -12.44
CA LEU A 469 -2.42 30.47 -12.24
C LEU A 469 -3.51 30.47 -11.16
N GLU A 470 -3.26 31.07 -10.00
CA GLU A 470 -4.25 31.17 -8.92
C GLU A 470 -5.46 32.02 -9.34
N ASP A 471 -5.26 33.10 -10.09
CA ASP A 471 -6.38 33.91 -10.60
C ASP A 471 -7.25 33.16 -11.62
N ALA A 472 -6.64 32.30 -12.44
CA ALA A 472 -7.40 31.41 -13.32
C ALA A 472 -8.25 30.42 -12.53
N ARG A 473 -7.68 29.87 -11.44
CA ARG A 473 -8.39 28.98 -10.52
C ARG A 473 -9.56 29.69 -9.83
N TYR A 474 -9.36 30.87 -9.24
CA TYR A 474 -10.44 31.61 -8.58
C TYR A 474 -11.58 31.95 -9.54
N ARG A 475 -11.28 32.30 -10.79
CA ARG A 475 -12.30 32.48 -11.83
C ARG A 475 -13.08 31.20 -12.12
N ALA A 476 -12.38 30.07 -12.30
CA ALA A 476 -13.03 28.78 -12.55
C ALA A 476 -13.96 28.37 -11.40
N MET A 477 -13.52 28.58 -10.15
CA MET A 477 -14.32 28.35 -8.95
C MET A 477 -15.57 29.24 -8.91
N ALA A 478 -15.43 30.54 -9.23
CA ALA A 478 -16.57 31.46 -9.27
C ALA A 478 -17.62 31.06 -10.32
N THR A 479 -17.18 30.58 -11.48
CA THR A 479 -18.10 30.06 -12.52
C THR A 479 -18.79 28.77 -12.07
N ALA A 480 -18.08 27.88 -11.36
CA ALA A 480 -18.65 26.64 -10.87
C ALA A 480 -19.71 26.86 -9.77
N VAL A 481 -19.51 27.86 -8.89
CA VAL A 481 -20.48 28.17 -7.80
C VAL A 481 -21.67 28.99 -8.31
N GLY A 482 -21.51 29.78 -9.37
CA GLY A 482 -22.59 30.60 -9.93
C GLY A 482 -23.48 29.90 -10.97
N GLY A 483 -23.21 28.63 -11.27
CA GLY A 483 -23.96 27.81 -12.25
C GLY A 483 -24.94 26.80 -11.65
N ASP A 484 -24.94 26.66 -10.32
CA ASP A 484 -25.97 25.97 -9.52
C ASP A 484 -26.99 26.99 -9.00
#